data_AF-A0A3M1QA81-F1
#
_entry.id   AF-A0A3M1QA81-F1
#
_cell.length_a   1.000
_cell.length_b   1.000
_cell.length_c   1.000
_cell.angle_alpha   90.00
_cell.angle_beta   90.00
_cell.angle_gamma   90.00
#
_symmetry.space_group_name_H-M   'P 1'
#
loop_
_entity.id
_entity.type
_entity.pdbx_description
1 polymer ?
#
loop_
_entity_poly.entity_id
_entity_poly.type
_entity_poly.pdbx_seq_one_letter_code
_entity_poly.pdbx_strand_id
1 'polypeptide(L)'
;MRPRSGLPGAPPPRPIPIKERAAMVFVEKGRLDVIDGAFVVVDARGVRTHLPVGGLASIMLEPGARVSHAAVALAARAGTLLIWVGEGGVRLYGSGQPGGARADKLLWQARLALDDGARLRVVREMYARRFGEPPPERRSVDQLRGIEGARVRALYTALARQFGLKWRRRRYDPT
;
A
#
# COMPACT_ATOMS: atom_id res chain seq x y z
N MET A 1 -21.64 26.65 5.95
CA MET A 1 -20.47 27.50 5.70
C MET A 1 -19.27 26.58 5.43
N ARG A 2 -18.71 26.52 4.21
CA ARG A 2 -17.53 25.67 3.95
C ARG A 2 -16.30 26.29 4.66
N PRO A 3 -15.52 25.54 5.44
CA PRO A 3 -14.32 26.09 6.06
C PRO A 3 -13.38 26.57 4.96
N ARG A 4 -13.04 27.87 4.97
CA ARG A 4 -11.98 28.43 4.13
C ARG A 4 -10.72 27.61 4.41
N SER A 5 -10.20 26.90 3.41
CA SER A 5 -8.96 26.15 3.56
C SER A 5 -7.84 27.14 3.81
N GLY A 6 -7.26 27.14 5.00
CA GLY A 6 -6.11 27.98 5.36
C GLY A 6 -4.80 27.65 4.63
N LEU A 7 -4.87 26.94 3.50
CA LEU A 7 -3.73 26.69 2.62
C LEU A 7 -3.83 27.67 1.44
N PRO A 8 -2.82 28.51 1.19
CA PRO A 8 -2.77 29.37 0.00
C PRO A 8 -2.65 28.52 -1.27
N GLY A 9 -3.24 29.00 -2.38
CA GLY A 9 -3.19 28.36 -3.70
C GLY A 9 -4.51 27.76 -4.17
N ALA A 10 -4.46 26.93 -5.21
CA ALA A 10 -5.63 26.30 -5.81
C ALA A 10 -6.41 25.43 -4.80
N PRO A 11 -7.74 25.30 -4.95
CA PRO A 11 -8.52 24.44 -4.08
C PRO A 11 -7.99 23.00 -4.12
N PRO A 12 -7.94 22.30 -2.98
CA PRO A 12 -7.38 20.96 -2.90
C PRO A 12 -8.16 20.01 -3.83
N PRO A 13 -7.47 19.11 -4.55
CA PRO A 13 -8.11 18.22 -5.51
C PRO A 13 -9.10 17.30 -4.80
N ARG A 14 -10.23 17.02 -5.45
CA ARG A 14 -11.14 15.98 -4.98
C ARG A 14 -10.54 14.61 -5.31
N PRO A 15 -10.70 13.61 -4.43
CA PRO A 15 -10.24 12.26 -4.73
C PRO A 15 -10.90 11.72 -6.01
N ILE A 16 -10.08 11.38 -7.01
CA ILE A 16 -10.51 10.62 -8.20
C ILE A 16 -10.48 9.10 -7.92
N PRO A 17 -11.20 8.27 -8.69
CA PRO A 17 -11.16 6.81 -8.56
C PRO A 17 -9.73 6.25 -8.58
N ILE A 18 -9.43 5.24 -7.75
CA ILE A 18 -8.09 4.64 -7.65
C ILE A 18 -7.57 4.13 -9.00
N LYS A 19 -8.45 3.59 -9.84
CA LYS A 19 -8.11 3.08 -11.18
C LYS A 19 -7.61 4.15 -12.17
N GLU A 20 -7.88 5.43 -11.89
CA GLU A 20 -7.47 6.57 -12.71
C GLU A 20 -6.18 7.23 -12.19
N ARG A 21 -5.57 6.67 -11.14
CA ARG A 21 -4.36 7.19 -10.51
C ARG A 21 -3.14 6.38 -10.91
N ALA A 22 -1.99 7.03 -10.98
CA ALA A 22 -0.71 6.35 -10.98
C ALA A 22 -0.49 5.66 -9.61
N ALA A 23 0.12 4.48 -9.64
CA ALA A 23 0.15 3.56 -8.51
C ALA A 23 0.89 4.12 -7.29
N MET A 24 2.18 4.43 -7.44
CA MET A 24 3.00 4.92 -6.35
C MET A 24 4.24 5.66 -6.85
N VAL A 25 4.81 6.51 -6.01
CA VAL A 25 6.11 7.14 -6.22
C VAL A 25 6.99 6.95 -4.99
N PHE A 26 8.29 6.86 -5.17
CA PHE A 26 9.28 6.81 -4.08
C PHE A 26 9.94 8.16 -3.91
N VAL A 27 10.09 8.60 -2.66
CA VAL A 27 10.76 9.84 -2.30
C VAL A 27 11.78 9.54 -1.20
N GLU A 28 13.05 9.65 -1.57
CA GLU A 28 14.20 9.51 -0.67
C GLU A 28 14.82 10.89 -0.42
N LYS A 29 15.34 11.14 0.79
CA LYS A 29 16.17 12.32 1.12
C LYS A 29 15.58 13.70 0.70
N GLY A 30 14.26 13.82 0.62
CA GLY A 30 13.56 15.04 0.20
C GLY A 30 12.78 15.72 1.31
N ARG A 31 12.63 17.04 1.25
CA ARG A 31 11.65 17.78 2.06
C ARG A 31 10.36 17.96 1.25
N LEU A 32 9.30 17.28 1.66
CA LEU A 32 7.97 17.40 1.09
C LEU A 32 7.27 18.60 1.73
N ASP A 33 6.83 19.54 0.91
CA ASP A 33 6.14 20.76 1.34
C ASP A 33 5.03 21.18 0.37
N VAL A 34 4.29 22.22 0.74
CA VAL A 34 3.29 22.85 -0.14
C VAL A 34 3.74 24.24 -0.53
N ILE A 35 3.91 24.48 -1.82
CA ILE A 35 4.30 25.78 -2.38
C ILE A 35 3.23 26.15 -3.41
N ASP A 36 2.61 27.32 -3.23
CA ASP A 36 1.51 27.82 -4.08
C ASP A 36 0.34 26.83 -4.26
N GLY A 37 0.07 26.04 -3.22
CA GLY A 37 -0.98 25.00 -3.22
C GLY A 37 -0.60 23.72 -3.96
N ALA A 38 0.63 23.63 -4.50
CA ALA A 38 1.16 22.43 -5.14
C ALA A 38 2.01 21.61 -4.17
N PHE A 39 1.96 20.29 -4.31
CA PHE A 39 2.79 19.36 -3.55
C PHE A 39 4.18 19.30 -4.17
N VAL A 40 5.22 19.63 -3.40
CA VAL A 40 6.59 19.77 -3.90
C VAL A 40 7.55 18.96 -3.04
N VAL A 41 8.51 18.30 -3.69
CA VAL A 41 9.70 17.75 -3.04
C VAL A 41 10.87 18.70 -3.30
N VAL A 42 11.53 19.11 -2.23
CA VAL A 42 12.78 19.88 -2.29
C VAL A 42 13.93 18.98 -1.90
N ASP A 43 14.86 18.76 -2.81
CA ASP A 43 16.06 17.96 -2.54
C ASP A 43 17.12 18.75 -1.75
N ALA A 44 18.24 18.09 -1.41
CA ALA A 44 19.35 18.72 -0.71
C ALA A 44 20.03 19.86 -1.50
N ARG A 45 19.87 19.90 -2.83
CA ARG A 45 20.40 20.94 -3.73
C ARG A 45 19.42 22.10 -3.89
N GLY A 46 18.24 22.03 -3.27
CA GLY A 46 17.18 23.02 -3.40
C GLY A 46 16.34 22.88 -4.67
N VAL A 47 16.54 21.82 -5.47
CA VAL A 47 15.76 21.55 -6.68
C VAL A 47 14.34 21.18 -6.26
N ARG A 48 13.36 21.86 -6.85
CA ARG A 48 11.94 21.68 -6.59
C ARG A 48 11.34 20.76 -7.64
N THR A 49 10.84 19.60 -7.21
CA THR A 49 10.12 18.67 -8.06
C THR A 49 8.64 18.67 -7.67
N HIS A 50 7.77 19.02 -8.61
CA HIS A 50 6.33 18.99 -8.38
C HIS A 50 5.79 17.56 -8.50
N LEU A 51 5.00 17.14 -7.52
CA LEU A 51 4.29 15.87 -7.55
C LEU A 51 2.79 16.10 -7.73
N PRO A 52 2.14 15.45 -8.71
CA PRO A 52 0.71 15.56 -8.91
C PRO A 52 -0.05 14.72 -7.86
N VAL A 53 -0.07 15.19 -6.60
CA VAL A 53 -0.56 14.41 -5.45
C VAL A 53 -1.95 13.80 -5.66
N GLY A 54 -2.89 14.53 -6.30
CA GLY A 54 -4.24 14.03 -6.59
C GLY A 54 -4.32 12.92 -7.65
N GLY A 55 -3.29 12.78 -8.48
CA GLY A 55 -3.15 11.71 -9.47
C GLY A 55 -2.40 10.49 -8.95
N LEU A 56 -1.92 10.51 -7.70
CA LEU A 56 -1.19 9.40 -7.09
C LEU A 56 -2.08 8.64 -6.12
N ALA A 57 -1.97 7.30 -6.11
CA ALA A 57 -2.63 6.49 -5.08
C ALA A 57 -1.80 6.48 -3.78
N SER A 58 -0.47 6.35 -3.87
CA SER A 58 0.41 6.48 -2.70
C SER A 58 1.75 7.17 -2.98
N ILE A 59 2.36 7.67 -1.90
CA ILE A 59 3.74 8.18 -1.86
C ILE A 59 4.50 7.37 -0.81
N MET A 60 5.53 6.67 -1.26
CA MET A 60 6.45 5.88 -0.45
C MET A 60 7.59 6.80 0.02
N LEU A 61 7.63 7.04 1.33
CA LEU A 61 8.58 7.92 1.99
C LEU A 61 9.73 7.08 2.54
N GLU A 62 10.87 7.14 1.87
CA GLU A 62 12.08 6.41 2.23
C GLU A 62 12.93 7.19 3.26
N PRO A 63 13.95 6.55 3.86
CA PRO A 63 14.81 7.22 4.83
C PRO A 63 15.37 8.57 4.33
N GLY A 64 15.40 9.55 5.24
CA GLY A 64 15.81 10.92 4.92
C GLY A 64 14.70 11.83 4.38
N ALA A 65 13.50 11.32 4.12
CA ALA A 65 12.35 12.15 3.79
C ALA A 65 11.83 12.92 5.02
N ARG A 66 11.52 14.21 4.84
CA ARG A 66 10.87 15.07 5.85
C ARG A 66 9.57 15.60 5.25
N VAL A 67 8.47 15.50 5.99
CA VAL A 67 7.15 15.92 5.49
C VAL A 67 6.63 17.08 6.33
N SER A 68 6.26 18.19 5.70
CA SER A 68 5.60 19.30 6.39
C SER A 68 4.15 18.94 6.73
N HIS A 69 3.59 19.58 7.75
CA HIS A 69 2.18 19.42 8.09
C HIS A 69 1.26 19.80 6.92
N ALA A 70 1.62 20.84 6.16
CA ALA A 70 0.86 21.26 4.98
C ALA A 70 0.83 20.17 3.90
N ALA A 71 1.95 19.47 3.67
CA ALA A 71 2.02 18.36 2.72
C ALA A 71 1.12 17.20 3.15
N VAL A 72 1.14 16.83 4.44
CA VAL A 72 0.23 15.81 4.99
C VAL A 72 -1.24 16.21 4.79
N ALA A 73 -1.58 17.46 5.11
CA ALA A 73 -2.95 17.96 4.97
C ALA A 73 -3.42 17.96 3.51
N LEU A 74 -2.56 18.32 2.56
CA LEU A 74 -2.87 18.31 1.13
C LEU A 74 -3.04 16.88 0.60
N ALA A 75 -2.14 15.96 0.97
CA ALA A 75 -2.25 14.55 0.60
C ALA A 75 -3.54 13.91 1.12
N ALA A 76 -3.90 14.17 2.38
CA ALA A 76 -5.14 13.65 2.96
C ALA A 76 -6.40 14.18 2.24
N ARG A 77 -6.41 15.46 1.86
CA ARG A 77 -7.53 16.06 1.09
C ARG A 77 -7.63 15.48 -0.32
N ALA A 78 -6.48 15.22 -0.97
CA ALA A 78 -6.39 14.57 -2.27
C ALA A 78 -6.77 13.06 -2.23
N GLY A 79 -6.79 12.48 -1.03
CA GLY A 79 -7.01 11.06 -0.83
C GLY A 79 -5.80 10.23 -1.24
N THR A 80 -4.58 10.75 -1.01
CA THR A 80 -3.32 10.14 -1.39
C THR A 80 -2.62 9.60 -0.15
N LEU A 81 -2.34 8.29 -0.15
CA LEU A 81 -1.77 7.59 0.98
C LEU A 81 -0.28 7.89 1.13
N LEU A 82 0.14 8.42 2.27
CA LEU A 82 1.56 8.53 2.62
C LEU A 82 1.99 7.25 3.33
N ILE A 83 3.11 6.64 2.94
CA ILE A 83 3.59 5.40 3.54
C ILE A 83 5.06 5.57 3.88
N TRP A 84 5.39 5.56 5.17
CA TRP A 84 6.78 5.60 5.63
C TRP A 84 7.35 4.19 5.56
N VAL A 85 8.38 4.03 4.74
CA VAL A 85 9.03 2.75 4.49
C VAL A 85 10.53 2.81 4.68
N GLY A 86 11.14 1.64 4.90
CA GLY A 86 12.57 1.46 4.76
C GLY A 86 12.99 1.46 3.29
N GLU A 87 14.30 1.35 3.05
CA GLU A 87 14.89 1.29 1.71
C GLU A 87 14.25 0.17 0.87
N GLY A 88 13.83 0.49 -0.36
CA GLY A 88 13.22 -0.46 -1.28
C GLY A 88 11.81 -0.92 -0.87
N GLY A 89 11.17 -0.25 0.09
CA GLY A 89 9.81 -0.58 0.53
C GLY A 89 9.69 -1.86 1.36
N VAL A 90 10.79 -2.37 1.91
CA VAL A 90 10.85 -3.68 2.59
C VAL A 90 10.36 -3.65 4.04
N ARG A 91 10.43 -2.49 4.71
CA ARG A 91 9.90 -2.26 6.06
C ARG A 91 8.82 -1.18 6.00
N LEU A 92 7.76 -1.34 6.78
CA LEU A 92 6.71 -0.34 6.95
C LEU A 92 6.82 0.25 8.36
N TYR A 93 7.03 1.57 8.45
CA TYR A 93 7.11 2.29 9.73
C TYR A 93 5.78 2.94 10.11
N GLY A 94 5.01 3.39 9.12
CA GLY A 94 3.74 4.06 9.37
C GLY A 94 3.01 4.41 8.08
N SER A 95 1.75 4.82 8.20
CA SER A 95 0.97 5.30 7.06
C SER A 95 0.09 6.47 7.46
N GLY A 96 0.01 7.46 6.57
CA GLY A 96 -0.77 8.68 6.67
C GLY A 96 -1.93 8.62 5.68
N GLN A 97 -3.14 8.73 6.22
CA GLN A 97 -4.42 8.24 5.70
C GLN A 97 -4.69 6.75 5.96
N PRO A 98 -4.69 6.30 7.23
CA PRO A 98 -5.14 4.97 7.55
C PRO A 98 -6.67 4.87 7.36
N GLY A 99 -7.05 4.39 6.18
CA GLY A 99 -8.06 3.35 6.01
C GLY A 99 -9.43 3.56 6.63
N GLY A 100 -10.37 4.01 5.79
CA GLY A 100 -11.79 3.74 5.97
C GLY A 100 -12.58 4.97 6.41
N ALA A 101 -12.92 5.84 5.46
CA ALA A 101 -13.94 6.88 5.70
C ALA A 101 -15.28 6.30 6.20
N ARG A 102 -15.45 4.97 6.15
CA ARG A 102 -16.64 4.27 6.59
C ARG A 102 -16.31 3.14 7.56
N ALA A 103 -16.82 3.26 8.78
CA ALA A 103 -16.72 2.24 9.82
C ALA A 103 -17.49 0.96 9.45
N ASP A 104 -18.52 1.03 8.61
CA ASP A 104 -19.32 -0.12 8.21
C ASP A 104 -18.50 -1.20 7.47
N LYS A 105 -17.56 -0.80 6.62
CA LYS A 105 -16.65 -1.73 5.93
C LYS A 105 -15.67 -2.40 6.89
N LEU A 106 -15.19 -1.65 7.88
CA LEU A 106 -14.31 -2.19 8.92
C LEU A 106 -15.08 -3.20 9.78
N LEU A 107 -16.30 -2.87 10.22
CA LEU A 107 -17.16 -3.76 10.99
C LEU A 107 -17.55 -5.00 10.18
N TRP A 108 -17.79 -4.84 8.88
CA TRP A 108 -18.06 -5.98 8.00
C TRP A 108 -16.86 -6.92 7.90
N GLN A 109 -15.65 -6.38 7.70
CA GLN A 109 -14.43 -7.17 7.70
C GLN A 109 -14.20 -7.88 9.04
N ALA A 110 -14.44 -7.18 10.16
CA ALA A 110 -14.33 -7.76 11.49
C ALA A 110 -15.33 -8.91 11.70
N ARG A 111 -16.59 -8.74 11.28
CA ARG A 111 -17.62 -9.79 11.35
C ARG A 111 -17.21 -11.03 10.57
N LEU A 112 -16.67 -10.88 9.36
CA LEU A 112 -16.19 -11.99 8.55
C LEU A 112 -14.97 -12.70 9.16
N ALA A 113 -14.13 -11.97 9.90
CA ALA A 113 -12.93 -12.52 10.53
C ALA A 113 -13.24 -13.25 11.84
N LEU A 114 -14.25 -12.81 12.59
CA LEU A 114 -14.63 -13.34 13.90
C LEU A 114 -15.56 -14.57 13.82
N ASP A 115 -16.25 -14.79 12.70
CA ASP A 115 -17.06 -15.99 12.46
C ASP A 115 -16.23 -17.06 11.71
N ASP A 116 -15.99 -18.21 12.33
CA ASP A 116 -15.13 -19.26 11.76
C ASP A 116 -15.65 -19.79 10.42
N GLY A 117 -16.98 -19.88 10.26
CA GLY A 117 -17.61 -20.30 9.01
C GLY A 117 -17.37 -19.30 7.87
N ALA A 118 -17.57 -18.02 8.13
CA ALA A 118 -17.32 -16.92 7.20
C ALA A 118 -15.84 -16.81 6.88
N ARG A 119 -14.98 -16.90 7.89
CA ARG A 119 -13.52 -16.89 7.74
C ARG A 119 -13.07 -18.01 6.80
N LEU A 120 -13.59 -19.23 6.96
CA LEU A 120 -13.28 -20.34 6.06
C LEU A 120 -13.75 -20.05 4.63
N ARG A 121 -14.96 -19.50 4.43
CA ARG A 121 -15.44 -19.11 3.09
C ARG A 121 -14.53 -18.06 2.44
N VAL A 122 -14.11 -17.04 3.19
CA VAL A 122 -13.18 -16.01 2.72
C VAL A 122 -11.83 -16.62 2.34
N VAL A 123 -11.26 -17.48 3.18
CA VAL A 123 -9.98 -18.16 2.89
C VAL A 123 -10.09 -19.00 1.61
N ARG A 124 -11.21 -19.71 1.42
CA ARG A 124 -11.42 -20.52 0.23
C ARG A 124 -11.51 -19.67 -1.05
N GLU A 125 -12.19 -18.53 -0.97
CA GLU A 125 -12.26 -17.56 -2.07
C GLU A 125 -10.89 -16.93 -2.38
N MET A 126 -10.11 -16.56 -1.36
CA MET A 126 -8.74 -16.06 -1.53
C MET A 126 -7.85 -17.10 -2.21
N TYR A 127 -7.96 -18.37 -1.81
CA TYR A 127 -7.25 -19.47 -2.42
C TYR A 127 -7.63 -19.64 -3.90
N ALA A 128 -8.93 -19.61 -4.21
CA ALA A 128 -9.43 -19.72 -5.58
C ALA A 128 -8.92 -18.59 -6.48
N ARG A 129 -8.93 -17.35 -5.98
CA ARG A 129 -8.36 -16.20 -6.71
C ARG A 129 -6.86 -16.31 -6.94
N ARG A 130 -6.13 -16.85 -5.96
CA ARG A 130 -4.67 -17.00 -6.05
C ARG A 130 -4.24 -18.04 -7.09
N PHE A 131 -4.95 -19.17 -7.15
CA PHE A 131 -4.56 -20.33 -7.96
C PHE A 131 -5.41 -20.54 -9.21
N GLY A 132 -6.51 -19.80 -9.38
CA GLY A 132 -7.43 -19.95 -10.50
C GLY A 132 -8.32 -21.21 -10.41
N GLU A 133 -8.32 -21.91 -9.29
CA GLU A 133 -9.04 -23.18 -9.10
C GLU A 133 -9.54 -23.34 -7.66
N PRO A 134 -10.65 -24.08 -7.45
CA PRO A 134 -11.21 -24.25 -6.11
C PRO A 134 -10.25 -25.02 -5.17
N PRO A 135 -10.15 -24.62 -3.89
CA PRO A 135 -9.39 -25.37 -2.91
C PRO A 135 -10.01 -26.74 -2.61
N PRO A 136 -9.21 -27.74 -2.20
CA PRO A 136 -9.73 -29.05 -1.79
C PRO A 136 -10.84 -28.94 -0.74
N GLU A 137 -11.86 -29.77 -0.89
CA GLU A 137 -12.98 -29.81 0.05
C GLU A 137 -12.58 -30.36 1.42
N ARG A 138 -13.39 -30.03 2.44
CA ARG A 138 -13.27 -30.56 3.81
C ARG A 138 -11.89 -30.31 4.43
N ARG A 139 -11.27 -29.18 4.11
CA ARG A 139 -9.99 -28.75 4.68
C ARG A 139 -10.16 -27.55 5.60
N SER A 140 -9.48 -27.60 6.74
CA SER A 140 -9.35 -26.45 7.65
C SER A 140 -8.44 -25.37 7.06
N VAL A 141 -8.47 -24.17 7.64
CA VAL A 141 -7.61 -23.05 7.23
C VAL A 141 -6.12 -23.43 7.32
N ASP A 142 -5.70 -24.14 8.36
CA ASP A 142 -4.30 -24.56 8.54
C ASP A 142 -3.86 -25.60 7.50
N GLN A 143 -4.77 -26.52 7.14
CA GLN A 143 -4.51 -27.47 6.05
C GLN A 143 -4.38 -26.75 4.71
N LEU A 144 -5.24 -25.77 4.42
CA LEU A 144 -5.13 -24.95 3.19
C LEU A 144 -3.82 -24.15 3.16
N ARG A 145 -3.38 -23.60 4.29
CA ARG A 145 -2.08 -22.92 4.42
C ARG A 145 -0.91 -23.85 4.09
N GLY A 146 -0.95 -25.10 4.55
CA GLY A 146 0.07 -26.10 4.25
C GLY A 146 0.16 -26.42 2.74
N ILE A 147 -0.99 -26.60 2.10
CA ILE A 147 -1.09 -26.86 0.66
C ILE A 147 -0.58 -25.66 -0.14
N GLU A 148 -1.00 -24.45 0.23
CA GLU A 148 -0.52 -23.21 -0.37
C GLU A 148 1.01 -23.09 -0.27
N GLY A 149 1.58 -23.35 0.91
CA GLY A 149 3.03 -23.33 1.11
C GLY A 149 3.79 -24.32 0.22
N ALA A 150 3.25 -25.53 0.02
CA ALA A 150 3.84 -26.52 -0.88
C ALA A 150 3.82 -26.03 -2.33
N ARG A 151 2.70 -25.46 -2.79
CA ARG A 151 2.55 -24.90 -4.15
C ARG A 151 3.49 -23.73 -4.38
N VAL A 152 3.64 -22.83 -3.42
CA VAL A 152 4.56 -21.68 -3.52
C VAL A 152 6.01 -22.15 -3.64
N ARG A 153 6.43 -23.16 -2.88
CA ARG A 153 7.78 -23.74 -3.01
C ARG A 153 8.02 -24.37 -4.39
N ALA A 154 7.02 -25.09 -4.91
CA ALA A 154 7.07 -25.65 -6.25
C ALA A 154 7.20 -24.54 -7.31
N LEU A 155 6.40 -23.47 -7.20
CA LEU A 155 6.45 -22.31 -8.09
C LEU A 155 7.83 -21.64 -8.08
N TYR A 156 8.41 -21.37 -6.91
CA TYR A 156 9.77 -20.82 -6.82
C TYR A 156 10.81 -21.72 -7.50
N THR A 157 10.68 -23.04 -7.34
CA THR A 157 11.60 -24.00 -7.97
C THR A 157 11.44 -24.01 -9.48
N ALA A 158 10.21 -23.95 -9.98
CA ALA A 158 9.91 -23.86 -11.41
C ALA A 158 10.46 -22.57 -12.04
N LEU A 159 10.21 -21.42 -11.41
CA LEU A 159 10.75 -20.13 -11.85
C LEU A 159 12.27 -20.12 -11.84
N ALA A 160 12.89 -20.64 -10.78
CA ALA A 160 14.35 -20.73 -10.71
C ALA A 160 14.94 -21.58 -11.84
N ARG A 161 14.32 -22.71 -12.18
CA ARG A 161 14.72 -23.54 -13.33
C ARG A 161 14.53 -22.78 -14.65
N GLN A 162 13.38 -22.13 -14.84
CA GLN A 162 13.07 -21.35 -16.04
C GLN A 162 14.08 -20.23 -16.29
N PHE A 163 14.53 -19.55 -15.23
CA PHE A 163 15.49 -18.44 -15.33
C PHE A 163 16.95 -18.86 -15.06
N GLY A 164 17.24 -20.17 -14.96
CA GLY A 164 18.61 -20.66 -14.72
C GLY A 164 19.23 -20.27 -13.37
N LEU A 165 18.41 -19.94 -12.38
CA LEU A 165 18.85 -19.48 -11.06
C LEU A 165 19.09 -20.67 -10.12
N LYS A 166 20.21 -20.63 -9.37
CA LYS A 166 20.46 -21.57 -8.27
C LYS A 166 19.57 -21.21 -7.07
N TRP A 167 18.43 -21.88 -6.95
CA TRP A 167 17.49 -21.67 -5.84
C TRP A 167 17.53 -22.81 -4.82
N ARG A 168 17.67 -22.46 -3.54
CA ARG A 168 17.58 -23.42 -2.42
C ARG A 168 16.35 -23.16 -1.55
N ARG A 169 16.16 -21.93 -1.09
CA ARG A 169 15.02 -21.50 -0.29
C ARG A 169 14.92 -19.98 -0.26
N ARG A 170 13.73 -19.45 0.04
CA ARG A 170 13.58 -18.04 0.44
C ARG A 170 14.17 -17.90 1.85
N ARG A 171 15.25 -17.14 1.99
CA ARG A 171 15.88 -16.81 3.27
C ARG A 171 15.95 -15.28 3.37
N TYR A 172 15.45 -14.73 4.46
CA TYR A 172 15.59 -13.31 4.81
C TYR A 172 15.87 -13.23 6.32
N ASP A 173 16.63 -12.23 6.73
CA ASP A 173 16.84 -11.89 8.12
C ASP A 173 15.90 -10.74 8.49
N PRO A 174 14.94 -10.94 9.40
CA PRO A 174 14.00 -9.89 9.80
C PRO A 174 14.58 -8.92 10.84
N THR A 175 15.76 -9.21 11.41
CA THR A 175 16.41 -8.33 12.39
C THR A 175 16.91 -7.05 11.73
#